data_AF-A0A392MDD8-F1
#
_entry.id   AF-A0A392MDD8-F1
#
_cell.length_a   1.000
_cell.length_b   1.000
_cell.length_c   1.000
_cell.angle_alpha   90.00
_cell.angle_beta   90.00
_cell.angle_gamma   90.00
#
_symmetry.space_group_name_H-M   'P 1'
#
loop_
_entity.id
_entity.type
_entity.pdbx_description
1 polymer ?
#
loop_
_entity_poly.entity_id
_entity_poly.type
_entity_poly.pdbx_seq_one_letter_code
_entity_poly.pdbx_strand_id
1 'polypeptide(L)'
;MEARLKEDILREAEQYDNAIMVIHETDDGQIYDAWEQVTSNVIQTPLEVFKSLEADGYPIKYARVPITDGKAPKSSDFDTMAFNIASATKNTAFVFNCQMGRGRTTTGTVIACLVKLRIDYGRPIKILGDNVTQEEVDGGSSDGDEVGSYITAPNNLQIKTNEKQKHIFGINDILLLWKITAFFDNGVECREALDGIIDRCSALQNIRQAVLEYRKVFNQQHVEPRVRRVALNRGAEYLERYFRLIAFAAYLGSEAFDGFCGEGESKVSFKNWLHQRPEVQAMKWSIRLRPGRFFTVPEELRAPQESQHGDAVMEAFVKGRSGSVLGKGSILKMYFFPEGKATHPMETYMIIHL
;
A
#
# COMPACT_ATOMS: atom_id res chain seq x y z
N MET A 1 21.72 -12.82 -7.84
CA MET A 1 20.97 -12.38 -9.04
C MET A 1 21.67 -11.22 -9.70
N GLU A 2 21.90 -10.10 -9.03
CA GLU A 2 22.56 -8.94 -9.65
C GLU A 2 23.99 -9.20 -10.11
N ALA A 3 24.81 -9.88 -9.30
CA ALA A 3 26.15 -10.30 -9.72
C ALA A 3 26.10 -11.20 -10.98
N ARG A 4 25.14 -12.14 -11.01
CA ARG A 4 24.91 -12.99 -12.18
C ARG A 4 24.45 -12.18 -13.40
N LEU A 5 23.58 -11.19 -13.22
CA LEU A 5 23.16 -10.29 -14.30
C LEU A 5 24.36 -9.53 -14.86
N LYS A 6 25.24 -9.03 -14.01
CA LYS A 6 26.52 -8.42 -14.44
C LYS A 6 27.37 -9.40 -15.25
N GLU A 7 27.52 -10.66 -14.80
CA GLU A 7 28.24 -11.70 -15.55
C GLU A 7 27.56 -12.08 -16.87
N ASP A 8 26.22 -12.08 -16.92
CA ASP A 8 25.44 -12.32 -18.13
C ASP A 8 25.68 -11.18 -19.14
N ILE A 9 25.61 -9.91 -18.70
CA ILE A 9 25.87 -8.72 -19.53
C ILE A 9 27.29 -8.75 -20.09
N LEU A 10 28.30 -9.07 -19.27
CA LEU A 10 29.69 -9.13 -19.72
C LEU A 10 29.91 -10.22 -20.77
N ARG A 11 29.31 -11.41 -20.58
CA ARG A 11 29.39 -12.50 -21.56
C ARG A 11 28.68 -12.17 -22.87
N GLU A 12 27.57 -11.43 -22.80
CA GLU A 12 26.87 -10.96 -24.00
C GLU A 12 27.74 -9.93 -24.74
N ALA A 13 28.32 -8.97 -24.03
CA ALA A 13 29.20 -7.95 -24.61
C ALA A 13 30.40 -8.54 -25.36
N GLU A 14 31.03 -9.60 -24.83
CA GLU A 14 32.14 -10.31 -25.49
C GLU A 14 31.76 -10.88 -26.87
N GLN A 15 30.48 -11.20 -27.10
CA GLN A 15 30.00 -11.71 -28.37
C GLN A 15 29.73 -10.60 -29.40
N TYR A 16 29.57 -9.35 -28.95
CA TYR A 16 29.15 -8.22 -29.76
C TYR A 16 30.15 -7.06 -29.69
N ASP A 17 31.45 -7.36 -29.81
CA ASP A 17 32.53 -6.35 -29.84
C ASP A 17 32.47 -5.36 -28.67
N ASN A 18 32.31 -5.90 -27.46
CA ASN A 18 32.15 -5.16 -26.20
C ASN A 18 30.93 -4.22 -26.19
N ALA A 19 29.86 -4.55 -26.91
CA ALA A 19 28.62 -3.77 -26.91
C ALA A 19 27.41 -4.58 -26.40
N ILE A 20 26.45 -3.88 -25.79
CA ILE A 20 25.13 -4.44 -25.43
C ILE A 20 24.02 -3.57 -25.99
N MET A 21 22.89 -4.18 -26.31
CA MET A 21 21.69 -3.44 -26.68
C MET A 21 21.00 -2.93 -25.41
N VAL A 22 20.84 -1.62 -25.29
CA VAL A 22 20.16 -0.97 -24.18
C VAL A 22 18.92 -0.27 -24.70
N ILE A 23 17.81 -0.50 -24.00
CA ILE A 23 16.57 0.22 -24.24
C ILE A 23 16.59 1.46 -23.35
N HIS A 24 16.61 2.64 -23.97
CA HIS A 24 16.57 3.91 -23.29
C HIS A 24 15.13 4.42 -23.20
N GLU A 25 14.83 5.08 -22.09
CA GLU A 25 13.62 5.87 -21.88
C GLU A 25 14.06 7.31 -21.62
N THR A 26 13.61 8.24 -22.45
CA THR A 26 13.89 9.67 -22.29
C THR A 26 12.91 10.33 -21.32
N ASP A 27 13.23 11.53 -20.85
CA ASP A 27 12.36 12.30 -19.95
C ASP A 27 10.98 12.63 -20.55
N ASP A 28 10.86 12.68 -21.88
CA ASP A 28 9.59 12.83 -22.60
C ASP A 28 8.87 11.49 -22.87
N GLY A 29 9.39 10.38 -22.34
CA GLY A 29 8.78 9.06 -22.39
C GLY A 29 8.97 8.33 -23.73
N GLN A 30 9.88 8.79 -24.59
CA GLN A 30 10.23 8.07 -25.81
C GLN A 30 11.13 6.88 -25.46
N ILE A 31 10.88 5.77 -26.15
CA ILE A 31 11.62 4.53 -25.98
C ILE A 31 12.40 4.26 -27.27
N TYR A 32 13.70 4.07 -27.17
CA TYR A 32 14.56 3.72 -28.30
C TYR A 32 15.67 2.77 -27.89
N ASP A 33 16.18 2.01 -28.86
CA ASP A 33 17.24 1.02 -28.64
C ASP A 33 18.58 1.60 -29.13
N ALA A 34 19.64 1.40 -28.34
CA ALA A 34 20.99 1.80 -28.70
C ALA A 34 22.00 0.71 -28.34
N TRP A 35 23.02 0.53 -29.19
CA TRP A 35 24.19 -0.27 -28.85
C TRP A 35 25.14 0.57 -28.02
N GLU A 36 25.34 0.17 -26.76
CA GLU A 36 26.27 0.83 -25.85
C GLU A 36 27.54 0.02 -25.68
N GLN A 37 28.68 0.70 -25.80
CA GLN A 37 29.99 0.12 -25.54
C GLN A 37 30.17 -0.06 -24.03
N VAL A 38 30.36 -1.30 -23.61
CA VAL A 38 30.52 -1.69 -22.22
C VAL A 38 31.82 -2.44 -22.01
N THR A 39 32.56 -1.99 -21.02
CA THR A 39 33.76 -2.67 -20.51
C THR A 39 33.52 -3.17 -19.09
N SER A 40 34.39 -4.05 -18.60
CA SER A 40 34.33 -4.55 -17.22
C SER A 40 34.32 -3.44 -16.16
N ASN A 41 34.86 -2.27 -16.51
CA ASN A 41 35.03 -1.15 -15.59
C ASN A 41 33.78 -0.28 -15.47
N VAL A 42 32.88 -0.29 -16.46
CA VAL A 42 31.66 0.53 -16.46
C VAL A 42 30.43 -0.22 -15.93
N ILE A 43 30.48 -1.56 -15.91
CA ILE A 43 29.38 -2.36 -15.38
C ILE A 43 29.60 -2.63 -13.89
N GLN A 44 28.77 -2.01 -13.06
CA GLN A 44 28.81 -2.19 -11.62
C GLN A 44 27.42 -2.55 -11.08
N THR A 45 27.39 -3.47 -10.11
CA THR A 45 26.21 -3.71 -9.29
C THR A 45 26.03 -2.54 -8.31
N PRO A 46 24.80 -2.29 -7.81
CA PRO A 46 24.59 -1.27 -6.79
C PRO A 46 25.51 -1.44 -5.57
N LEU A 47 25.78 -2.69 -5.16
CA LEU A 47 26.71 -2.97 -4.06
C LEU A 47 28.13 -2.50 -4.37
N GLU A 48 28.63 -2.70 -5.58
CA GLU A 48 29.96 -2.26 -5.99
C GLU A 48 30.05 -0.73 -6.06
N VAL A 49 29.01 -0.06 -6.59
CA VAL A 49 28.92 1.41 -6.62
C VAL A 49 28.99 1.99 -5.20
N PHE A 50 28.19 1.47 -4.27
CA PHE A 50 28.23 2.00 -2.91
C PHE A 50 29.53 1.65 -2.16
N LYS A 51 30.14 0.50 -2.45
CA LYS A 51 31.47 0.17 -1.92
C LYS A 51 32.56 1.11 -2.43
N SER A 52 32.49 1.56 -3.68
CA SER A 52 33.45 2.56 -4.19
C SER A 52 33.26 3.90 -3.49
N LEU A 53 32.01 4.34 -3.27
CA LEU A 53 31.72 5.54 -2.49
C LEU A 53 32.23 5.43 -1.04
N GLU A 54 32.07 4.27 -0.40
CA GLU A 54 32.65 4.01 0.92
C GLU A 54 34.20 4.10 0.89
N ALA A 55 34.84 3.55 -0.15
CA ALA A 55 36.29 3.60 -0.32
C ALA A 55 36.82 5.02 -0.59
N ASP A 56 36.02 5.86 -1.26
CA ASP A 56 36.30 7.29 -1.49
C ASP A 56 36.12 8.14 -0.22
N GLY A 57 35.73 7.54 0.91
CA GLY A 57 35.62 8.17 2.21
C GLY A 57 34.25 8.79 2.51
N TYR A 58 33.23 8.53 1.69
CA TYR A 58 31.88 8.98 2.00
C TYR A 58 31.29 8.18 3.17
N PRO A 59 30.63 8.83 4.16
CA PRO A 59 30.06 8.18 5.34
C PRO A 59 28.70 7.54 5.01
N ILE A 60 28.69 6.62 4.03
CA ILE A 60 27.51 5.95 3.53
C ILE A 60 27.60 4.47 3.89
N LYS A 61 26.46 3.82 4.14
CA LYS A 61 26.41 2.37 4.29
C LYS A 61 25.29 1.82 3.41
N TYR A 62 25.63 0.86 2.54
CA TYR A 62 24.63 0.22 1.69
C TYR A 62 23.99 -1.01 2.34
N ALA A 63 22.67 -1.10 2.22
CA ALA A 63 21.90 -2.28 2.60
C ALA A 63 20.87 -2.62 1.53
N ARG A 64 20.78 -3.89 1.15
CA ARG A 64 19.84 -4.37 0.13
C ARG A 64 18.75 -5.26 0.73
N VAL A 65 17.49 -4.87 0.53
CA VAL A 65 16.31 -5.66 0.89
C VAL A 65 15.48 -5.95 -0.37
N PRO A 66 15.47 -7.19 -0.90
CA PRO A 66 14.87 -7.49 -2.19
C PRO A 66 13.34 -7.65 -2.10
N ILE A 67 12.62 -6.52 -2.12
CA ILE A 67 11.15 -6.48 -2.11
C ILE A 67 10.62 -6.44 -3.55
N THR A 68 9.75 -7.39 -3.90
CA THR A 68 9.06 -7.44 -5.21
C THR A 68 8.15 -6.22 -5.38
N ASP A 69 8.15 -5.62 -6.57
CA ASP A 69 7.33 -4.45 -6.84
C ASP A 69 5.83 -4.72 -6.66
N GLY A 70 5.12 -3.74 -6.10
CA GLY A 70 3.71 -3.84 -5.74
C GLY A 70 3.39 -4.75 -4.55
N LYS A 71 4.25 -5.67 -4.14
CA LYS A 71 4.00 -6.61 -3.03
C LYS A 71 4.28 -6.00 -1.66
N ALA A 72 3.71 -6.59 -0.62
CA ALA A 72 4.10 -6.29 0.75
C ALA A 72 5.43 -6.97 1.13
N PRO A 73 6.25 -6.37 2.02
CA PRO A 73 7.48 -7.02 2.50
C PRO A 73 7.18 -8.35 3.21
N LYS A 74 8.07 -9.33 3.04
CA LYS A 74 8.04 -10.59 3.79
C LYS A 74 8.47 -10.32 5.23
N SER A 75 8.13 -11.21 6.16
CA SER A 75 8.50 -11.03 7.57
C SER A 75 10.01 -10.96 7.81
N SER A 76 10.80 -11.67 7.00
CA SER A 76 12.28 -11.53 7.01
C SER A 76 12.76 -10.16 6.56
N ASP A 77 12.04 -9.51 5.65
CA ASP A 77 12.42 -8.19 5.14
C ASP A 77 12.25 -7.13 6.24
N PHE A 78 11.18 -7.25 7.04
CA PHE A 78 10.98 -6.45 8.26
C PHE A 78 12.12 -6.67 9.26
N ASP A 79 12.51 -7.93 9.51
CA ASP A 79 13.62 -8.25 10.42
C ASP A 79 14.93 -7.60 9.96
N THR A 80 15.26 -7.73 8.67
CA THR A 80 16.47 -7.12 8.09
C THR A 80 16.45 -5.59 8.20
N MET A 81 15.32 -4.95 7.87
CA MET A 81 15.20 -3.49 8.01
C MET A 81 15.32 -3.07 9.47
N ALA A 82 14.58 -3.71 10.39
CA ALA A 82 14.60 -3.39 11.81
C ALA A 82 16.01 -3.54 12.39
N PHE A 83 16.73 -4.62 12.04
CA PHE A 83 18.11 -4.83 12.47
C PHE A 83 19.06 -3.72 11.97
N ASN A 84 18.98 -3.38 10.68
CA ASN A 84 19.81 -2.32 10.10
C ASN A 84 19.53 -0.94 10.73
N ILE A 85 18.26 -0.64 11.01
CA ILE A 85 17.84 0.61 11.64
C ILE A 85 18.29 0.67 13.11
N ALA A 86 18.08 -0.42 13.85
CA ALA A 86 18.44 -0.51 15.27
C ALA A 86 19.95 -0.50 15.52
N SER A 87 20.73 -1.05 14.58
CA SER A 87 22.20 -1.09 14.68
C SER A 87 22.87 0.22 14.23
N ALA A 88 22.11 1.18 13.71
CA ALA A 88 22.65 2.45 13.24
C ALA A 88 22.93 3.40 14.41
N THR A 89 23.89 4.30 14.23
CA THR A 89 24.18 5.34 15.22
C THR A 89 23.05 6.38 15.24
N LYS A 90 22.88 7.09 16.36
CA LYS A 90 21.78 8.06 16.55
C LYS A 90 21.69 9.14 15.46
N ASN A 91 22.83 9.52 14.86
CA ASN A 91 22.91 10.58 13.85
C ASN A 91 22.83 10.04 12.41
N THR A 92 22.50 8.77 12.22
CA THR A 92 22.40 8.17 10.87
C THR A 92 21.10 8.61 10.19
N ALA A 93 21.23 9.18 9.00
CA ALA A 93 20.09 9.40 8.09
C ALA A 93 19.81 8.11 7.29
N PHE A 94 18.53 7.74 7.16
CA PHE A 94 18.11 6.59 6.37
C PHE A 94 17.54 7.04 5.03
N VAL A 95 18.10 6.52 3.94
CA VAL A 95 17.64 6.80 2.57
C VAL A 95 17.04 5.53 1.98
N PHE A 96 15.75 5.59 1.62
CA PHE A 96 15.05 4.47 0.98
C PHE A 96 14.81 4.75 -0.50
N ASN A 97 15.42 3.95 -1.36
CA ASN A 97 15.24 4.09 -2.81
C ASN A 97 14.54 2.85 -3.42
N CYS A 98 13.66 3.11 -4.37
CA CYS A 98 13.10 2.11 -5.27
C CYS A 98 12.87 2.75 -6.65
N GLN A 99 12.50 1.96 -7.66
CA GLN A 99 12.38 2.42 -9.06
C GLN A 99 11.66 3.77 -9.21
N MET A 100 10.50 3.95 -8.58
CA MET A 100 9.70 5.18 -8.69
C MET A 100 9.67 6.02 -7.41
N GLY A 101 10.37 5.61 -6.34
CA GLY A 101 10.27 6.27 -5.03
C GLY A 101 8.89 6.17 -4.34
N ARG A 102 7.93 5.39 -4.87
CA ARG A 102 6.55 5.31 -4.35
C ARG A 102 6.37 4.20 -3.31
N GLY A 103 5.85 3.04 -3.70
CA GLY A 103 5.36 2.03 -2.76
C GLY A 103 6.41 1.46 -1.80
N ARG A 104 7.54 0.98 -2.33
CA ARG A 104 8.61 0.35 -1.54
C ARG A 104 9.34 1.37 -0.66
N THR A 105 9.65 2.54 -1.22
CA THR A 105 10.26 3.67 -0.49
C THR A 105 9.40 4.11 0.67
N THR A 106 8.11 4.44 0.45
CA THR A 106 7.21 4.84 1.55
C THR A 106 7.11 3.77 2.62
N THR A 107 7.07 2.48 2.23
CA THR A 107 7.00 1.38 3.20
C THR A 107 8.25 1.29 4.06
N GLY A 108 9.44 1.42 3.46
CA GLY A 108 10.71 1.46 4.18
C GLY A 108 10.78 2.63 5.16
N THR A 109 10.35 3.82 4.72
CA THR A 109 10.28 5.02 5.57
C THR A 109 9.34 4.82 6.76
N VAL A 110 8.14 4.29 6.55
CA VAL A 110 7.18 3.99 7.64
C VAL A 110 7.78 3.00 8.64
N ILE A 111 8.46 1.94 8.18
CA ILE A 111 9.14 0.96 9.03
C ILE A 111 10.25 1.64 9.84
N ALA A 112 11.06 2.51 9.22
CA ALA A 112 12.11 3.25 9.91
C ALA A 112 11.57 4.16 11.00
N CYS A 113 10.50 4.91 10.72
CA CYS A 113 9.84 5.75 11.70
C CYS A 113 9.32 4.92 12.89
N LEU A 114 8.64 3.80 12.64
CA LEU A 114 8.14 2.93 13.71
C LEU A 114 9.28 2.40 14.60
N VAL A 115 10.34 1.88 13.99
CA VAL A 115 11.49 1.32 14.73
C VAL A 115 12.20 2.42 15.52
N LYS A 116 12.45 3.58 14.92
CA LYS A 116 13.10 4.70 15.63
C LYS A 116 12.26 5.24 16.77
N LEU A 117 10.95 5.46 16.56
CA LEU A 117 10.06 5.90 17.64
C LEU A 117 10.03 4.87 18.78
N ARG A 118 10.01 3.57 18.46
CA ARG A 118 10.08 2.51 19.47
C ARG A 118 11.39 2.52 20.26
N ILE A 119 12.53 2.73 19.60
CA ILE A 119 13.86 2.79 20.23
C ILE A 119 14.01 4.05 21.09
N ASP A 120 13.55 5.19 20.58
CA ASP A 120 13.78 6.50 21.20
C ASP A 120 12.80 6.78 22.36
N TYR A 121 11.56 6.29 22.29
CA TYR A 121 10.49 6.64 23.26
C TYR A 121 9.88 5.47 24.03
N GLY A 122 10.28 4.23 23.75
CA GLY A 122 9.76 3.08 24.50
C GLY A 122 8.40 2.57 24.00
N ARG A 123 7.64 1.96 24.92
CA ARG A 123 6.25 1.51 24.72
C ARG A 123 5.30 2.41 25.55
N PRO A 124 4.12 2.78 25.03
CA PRO A 124 3.65 2.53 23.67
C PRO A 124 4.39 3.41 22.65
N ILE A 125 4.33 3.04 21.37
CA ILE A 125 4.90 3.85 20.29
C ILE A 125 4.08 5.13 20.19
N LYS A 126 4.68 6.28 20.47
CA LYS A 126 4.01 7.59 20.43
C LYS A 126 4.57 8.43 19.29
N ILE A 127 3.67 9.07 18.55
CA ILE A 127 4.05 10.16 17.64
C ILE A 127 4.10 11.42 18.49
N LEU A 128 5.22 12.17 18.45
CA LEU A 128 5.19 13.53 18.98
C LEU A 128 4.24 14.36 18.12
N GLY A 129 3.17 14.85 18.72
CA GLY A 129 2.33 15.88 18.13
C GLY A 129 3.19 17.06 17.71
N ASP A 130 2.84 17.70 16.60
CA ASP A 130 3.45 18.96 16.18
C ASP A 130 3.02 20.05 17.16
N ASN A 131 3.59 20.05 18.36
CA ASN A 131 3.60 21.23 19.20
C ASN A 131 4.55 22.20 18.50
N VAL A 132 4.01 22.96 17.55
CA VAL A 132 4.51 24.29 17.26
C VAL A 132 4.61 24.96 18.63
N THR A 133 5.83 25.13 19.12
CA THR A 133 6.11 26.04 20.22
C THR A 133 5.60 27.40 19.78
N GLN A 134 4.34 27.72 20.10
CA GLN A 134 4.01 29.09 20.41
C GLN A 134 4.86 29.40 21.64
N GLU A 135 6.02 29.99 21.38
CA GLU A 135 6.67 30.83 22.37
C GLU A 135 5.60 31.85 22.77
N GLU A 136 4.94 31.60 23.89
CA GLU A 136 4.15 32.60 24.58
C GLU A 136 5.12 33.74 24.90
N VAL A 137 5.05 34.78 24.08
CA VAL A 137 5.69 36.05 24.36
C VAL A 137 5.04 36.56 25.63
N ASP A 138 5.83 36.49 26.70
CA ASP A 138 5.65 37.17 27.96
C ASP A 138 5.15 38.61 27.73
N GLY A 139 3.91 38.84 28.13
CA GLY A 139 3.21 40.11 28.00
C GLY A 139 2.25 40.26 29.17
N GLY A 140 2.82 40.57 30.34
CA GLY A 140 2.09 40.73 31.58
C GLY A 140 1.16 41.95 31.66
N SER A 141 0.48 41.98 32.82
CA SER A 141 -0.31 43.07 33.43
C SER A 141 -1.79 43.13 33.01
N SER A 142 -2.80 43.39 33.84
CA SER A 142 -3.06 43.39 35.30
C SER A 142 -4.56 43.77 35.44
N ASP A 143 -5.17 43.31 36.54
CA ASP A 143 -6.36 43.84 37.25
C ASP A 143 -7.77 43.82 36.63
N GLY A 144 -8.70 43.31 37.45
CA GLY A 144 -9.91 44.08 37.80
C GLY A 144 -11.26 43.39 37.71
N ASP A 145 -11.73 42.91 38.87
CA ASP A 145 -13.12 42.97 39.38
C ASP A 145 -14.13 41.81 39.22
N GLU A 146 -14.84 41.65 40.34
CA GLU A 146 -15.64 40.54 40.82
C GLU A 146 -17.15 40.59 40.45
N VAL A 147 -17.81 39.47 40.81
CA VAL A 147 -19.22 39.31 41.26
C VAL A 147 -20.29 39.00 40.21
N GLY A 148 -21.00 37.89 40.44
CA GLY A 148 -22.45 37.83 40.20
C GLY A 148 -23.04 36.51 39.71
N SER A 149 -23.29 35.58 40.64
CA SER A 149 -24.35 34.56 40.73
C SER A 149 -25.37 34.40 39.56
N TYR A 150 -25.70 33.15 39.20
CA TYR A 150 -27.01 32.48 39.40
C TYR A 150 -27.16 31.26 38.46
N ILE A 151 -27.68 30.17 39.03
CA ILE A 151 -28.07 28.92 38.38
C ILE A 151 -29.16 29.16 37.34
N THR A 152 -29.01 28.63 36.13
CA THR A 152 -30.16 28.18 35.31
C THR A 152 -29.72 27.12 34.31
N ALA A 153 -30.06 25.86 34.57
CA ALA A 153 -30.24 24.90 33.49
C ALA A 153 -31.62 25.17 32.86
N PRO A 154 -31.71 25.22 31.53
CA PRO A 154 -32.83 24.57 30.89
C PRO A 154 -32.38 23.66 29.74
N ASN A 155 -33.03 22.50 29.72
CA ASN A 155 -33.13 21.61 28.57
C ASN A 155 -33.35 22.39 27.27
N ASN A 156 -32.50 22.13 26.28
CA ASN A 156 -32.95 22.13 24.90
C ASN A 156 -32.49 20.84 24.24
N LEU A 157 -33.43 19.89 24.21
CA LEU A 157 -33.53 18.87 23.18
C LEU A 157 -33.51 19.56 21.81
N GLN A 158 -32.32 19.77 21.26
CA GLN A 158 -32.19 19.93 19.83
C GLN A 158 -32.34 18.55 19.22
N ILE A 159 -33.59 18.24 18.87
CA ILE A 159 -33.93 17.35 17.78
C ILE A 159 -33.18 17.90 16.55
N LYS A 160 -31.93 17.44 16.36
CA LYS A 160 -31.22 17.66 15.12
C LYS A 160 -31.91 16.78 14.09
N THR A 161 -32.68 17.47 13.25
CA THR A 161 -33.15 17.02 11.95
C THR A 161 -32.17 16.02 11.35
N ASN A 162 -32.70 14.82 11.12
CA ASN A 162 -32.00 13.66 10.61
C ASN A 162 -31.69 13.87 9.12
N GLU A 163 -30.78 14.79 8.79
CA GLU A 163 -30.07 14.72 7.53
C GLU A 163 -29.20 13.46 7.62
N LYS A 164 -29.62 12.39 6.95
CA LYS A 164 -28.82 11.17 6.78
C LYS A 164 -27.50 11.57 6.12
N GLN A 165 -26.49 11.94 6.90
CA GLN A 165 -25.12 12.05 6.44
C GLN A 165 -24.76 10.69 5.86
N LYS A 166 -24.63 10.65 4.54
CA LYS A 166 -24.30 9.45 3.79
C LYS A 166 -22.91 9.02 4.26
N HIS A 167 -22.87 8.02 5.14
CA HIS A 167 -21.63 7.48 5.68
C HIS A 167 -20.71 7.07 4.52
N ILE A 168 -19.58 7.77 4.38
CA ILE A 168 -18.60 7.49 3.32
C ILE A 168 -17.75 6.31 3.79
N PHE A 169 -17.72 5.24 2.99
CA PHE A 169 -16.89 4.07 3.28
C PHE A 169 -15.41 4.48 3.34
N GLY A 170 -14.82 4.38 4.53
CA GLY A 170 -13.42 4.65 4.82
C GLY A 170 -12.63 3.38 5.12
N ILE A 171 -11.34 3.56 5.43
CA ILE A 171 -10.44 2.43 5.73
C ILE A 171 -10.91 1.63 6.95
N ASN A 172 -11.55 2.31 7.91
CA ASN A 172 -12.10 1.69 9.11
C ASN A 172 -13.35 0.85 8.83
N ASP A 173 -13.98 0.90 7.66
CA ASP A 173 -15.10 -0.01 7.38
C ASP A 173 -14.67 -1.43 6.99
N ILE A 174 -13.36 -1.63 6.76
CA ILE A 174 -12.83 -2.95 6.48
C ILE A 174 -12.69 -3.73 7.80
N LEU A 175 -13.69 -4.57 8.11
CA LEU A 175 -13.76 -5.38 9.33
C LEU A 175 -12.50 -6.21 9.63
N LEU A 176 -11.77 -6.64 8.59
CA LEU A 176 -10.51 -7.37 8.78
C LEU A 176 -9.48 -6.55 9.56
N LEU A 177 -9.44 -5.23 9.34
CA LEU A 177 -8.52 -4.33 10.01
C LEU A 177 -8.87 -4.18 11.49
N TRP A 178 -10.17 -4.12 11.84
CA TRP A 178 -10.61 -4.21 13.23
C TRP A 178 -10.21 -5.54 13.88
N LYS A 179 -10.40 -6.67 13.18
CA LYS A 179 -10.06 -8.00 13.70
C LYS A 179 -8.58 -8.12 14.06
N ILE A 180 -7.68 -7.68 13.19
CA ILE A 180 -6.24 -7.69 13.51
C ILE A 180 -5.87 -6.67 14.59
N THR A 181 -6.51 -5.49 14.59
CA THR A 181 -6.25 -4.46 15.62
C THR A 181 -6.64 -4.98 17.00
N ALA A 182 -7.82 -5.58 17.14
CA ALA A 182 -8.33 -6.12 18.40
C ALA A 182 -7.67 -7.45 18.79
N PHE A 183 -6.93 -8.10 17.89
CA PHE A 183 -6.20 -9.34 18.19
C PHE A 183 -4.99 -9.10 19.10
N PHE A 184 -4.44 -7.89 19.12
CA PHE A 184 -3.29 -7.54 19.95
C PHE A 184 -3.70 -6.60 21.07
N ASP A 185 -3.23 -6.85 22.30
CA ASP A 185 -3.56 -6.03 23.48
C ASP A 185 -3.20 -4.54 23.28
N ASN A 186 -2.08 -4.29 22.61
CA ASN A 186 -1.59 -2.95 22.25
C ASN A 186 -2.02 -2.49 20.84
N GLY A 187 -2.93 -3.21 20.19
CA GLY A 187 -3.17 -3.06 18.76
C GLY A 187 -3.83 -1.74 18.37
N VAL A 188 -4.73 -1.19 19.19
CA VAL A 188 -5.37 0.11 18.95
C VAL A 188 -4.32 1.22 18.93
N GLU A 189 -3.55 1.34 20.02
CA GLU A 189 -2.50 2.35 20.18
C GLU A 189 -1.43 2.23 19.08
N CYS A 190 -0.99 1.01 18.76
CA CYS A 190 0.01 0.77 17.72
C CYS A 190 -0.52 1.11 16.32
N ARG A 191 -1.80 0.89 16.05
CA ARG A 191 -2.42 1.25 14.78
C ARG A 191 -2.60 2.75 14.64
N GLU A 192 -2.97 3.46 15.70
CA GLU A 192 -3.03 4.93 15.70
C GLU A 192 -1.67 5.55 15.40
N ALA A 193 -0.61 5.05 16.05
CA ALA A 193 0.76 5.46 15.77
C ALA A 193 1.19 5.13 14.33
N LEU A 194 0.83 3.95 13.82
CA LEU A 194 1.10 3.60 12.43
C LEU A 194 0.38 4.54 11.46
N ASP A 195 -0.88 4.86 11.70
CA ASP A 195 -1.70 5.68 10.82
C ASP A 195 -1.15 7.11 10.71
N GLY A 196 -0.77 7.72 11.84
CA GLY A 196 -0.16 9.05 11.81
C GLY A 196 1.22 9.06 11.14
N ILE A 197 2.01 7.98 11.25
CA ILE A 197 3.28 7.84 10.51
C ILE A 197 3.02 7.71 9.01
N ILE A 198 2.03 6.90 8.60
CA ILE A 198 1.62 6.76 7.19
C ILE A 198 1.22 8.13 6.63
N ASP A 199 0.51 8.94 7.40
CA ASP A 199 0.09 10.28 6.98
C ASP A 199 1.28 11.23 6.82
N ARG A 200 2.24 11.22 7.75
CA ARG A 200 3.49 11.98 7.62
C ARG A 200 4.37 11.49 6.45
N CYS A 201 4.25 10.22 6.06
CA CYS A 201 4.98 9.60 4.95
C CYS A 201 4.20 9.63 3.61
N SER A 202 3.14 10.43 3.50
CA SER A 202 2.16 10.33 2.40
C SER A 202 2.52 11.10 1.12
N ALA A 203 3.66 11.81 1.07
CA ALA A 203 4.02 12.74 0.00
C ALA A 203 3.86 12.18 -1.43
N LEU A 204 4.22 10.91 -1.65
CA LEU A 204 4.09 10.25 -2.96
C LEU A 204 2.93 9.25 -3.03
N GLN A 205 2.59 8.62 -1.91
CA GLN A 205 1.52 7.63 -1.84
C GLN A 205 1.12 7.37 -0.38
N ASN A 206 -0.14 7.60 -0.04
CA ASN A 206 -0.71 7.09 1.20
C ASN A 206 -1.25 5.67 0.99
N ILE A 207 -0.80 4.70 1.79
CA ILE A 207 -1.18 3.27 1.66
C ILE A 207 -2.68 3.08 1.95
N ARG A 208 -3.24 3.78 2.94
CA ARG A 208 -4.66 3.67 3.31
C ARG A 208 -5.55 4.26 2.22
N GLN A 209 -5.16 5.41 1.68
CA GLN A 209 -5.87 6.04 0.57
C GLN A 209 -5.81 5.18 -0.71
N ALA A 210 -4.66 4.56 -1.01
CA ALA A 210 -4.52 3.66 -2.15
C ALA A 210 -5.54 2.50 -2.13
N VAL A 211 -5.77 1.91 -0.95
CA VAL A 211 -6.78 0.85 -0.78
C VAL A 211 -8.17 1.36 -1.20
N LEU A 212 -8.55 2.55 -0.73
CA LEU A 212 -9.86 3.16 -1.03
C LEU A 212 -10.00 3.56 -2.49
N GLU A 213 -8.94 4.06 -3.13
CA GLU A 213 -8.91 4.39 -4.55
C GLU A 213 -9.10 3.16 -5.43
N TYR A 214 -8.35 2.09 -5.18
CA TYR A 214 -8.53 0.83 -5.93
C TYR A 214 -9.90 0.20 -5.67
N ARG A 215 -10.45 0.37 -4.45
CA ARG A 215 -11.83 0.00 -4.15
C ARG A 215 -12.83 0.79 -4.98
N LYS A 216 -12.66 2.10 -5.12
CA LYS A 216 -13.51 2.93 -5.98
C LYS A 216 -13.49 2.41 -7.42
N VAL A 217 -12.31 2.21 -8.00
CA VAL A 217 -12.16 1.69 -9.38
C VAL A 217 -12.79 0.30 -9.55
N PHE A 218 -12.61 -0.60 -8.57
CA PHE A 218 -13.20 -1.94 -8.63
C PHE A 218 -14.73 -1.94 -8.68
N ASN A 219 -15.38 -0.98 -8.01
CA ASN A 219 -16.85 -0.89 -7.95
C ASN A 219 -17.48 -0.07 -9.09
N GLN A 220 -16.68 0.63 -9.91
CA GLN A 220 -17.20 1.37 -11.06
C GLN A 220 -17.66 0.42 -12.17
N GLN A 221 -18.98 0.25 -12.31
CA GLN A 221 -19.56 -0.71 -13.26
C GLN A 221 -19.28 -0.38 -14.73
N HIS A 222 -19.10 0.90 -15.05
CA HIS A 222 -18.77 1.38 -16.40
C HIS A 222 -17.31 1.12 -16.81
N VAL A 223 -16.44 0.76 -15.87
CA VAL A 223 -15.02 0.44 -16.15
C VAL A 223 -14.91 -1.00 -16.65
N GLU A 224 -14.04 -1.21 -17.65
CA GLU A 224 -13.80 -2.53 -18.25
C GLU A 224 -13.52 -3.61 -17.18
N PRO A 225 -14.12 -4.82 -17.28
CA PRO A 225 -13.90 -5.90 -16.31
C PRO A 225 -12.43 -6.25 -16.05
N ARG A 226 -11.57 -6.16 -17.07
CA ARG A 226 -10.12 -6.39 -16.92
C ARG A 226 -9.47 -5.34 -16.03
N VAL A 227 -9.78 -4.06 -16.23
CA VAL A 227 -9.27 -2.95 -15.41
C VAL A 227 -9.75 -3.09 -13.97
N ARG A 228 -11.03 -3.43 -13.75
CA ARG A 228 -11.58 -3.69 -12.41
C ARG A 228 -10.85 -4.85 -11.71
N ARG A 229 -10.54 -5.93 -12.43
CA ARG A 229 -9.77 -7.07 -11.90
C ARG A 229 -8.34 -6.66 -11.51
N VAL A 230 -7.66 -5.87 -12.35
CA VAL A 230 -6.32 -5.33 -12.03
C VAL A 230 -6.38 -4.43 -10.80
N ALA A 231 -7.40 -3.57 -10.70
CA ALA A 231 -7.63 -2.71 -9.55
C ALA A 231 -7.87 -3.53 -8.27
N LEU A 232 -8.68 -4.59 -8.32
CA LEU A 232 -8.90 -5.49 -7.20
C LEU A 232 -7.60 -6.12 -6.71
N ASN A 233 -6.79 -6.63 -7.63
CA ASN A 233 -5.51 -7.25 -7.29
C ASN A 233 -4.56 -6.23 -6.66
N ARG A 234 -4.42 -5.03 -7.24
CA ARG A 234 -3.58 -3.96 -6.68
C ARG A 234 -4.08 -3.50 -5.32
N GLY A 235 -5.38 -3.29 -5.17
CA GLY A 235 -6.01 -2.96 -3.88
C GLY A 235 -5.71 -4.00 -2.81
N ALA A 236 -5.81 -5.28 -3.14
CA ALA A 236 -5.49 -6.38 -2.23
C ALA A 236 -4.03 -6.35 -1.77
N GLU A 237 -3.07 -6.01 -2.65
CA GLU A 237 -1.66 -5.87 -2.27
C GLU A 237 -1.43 -4.70 -1.30
N TYR A 238 -2.10 -3.55 -1.53
CA TYR A 238 -2.05 -2.42 -0.59
C TYR A 238 -2.69 -2.76 0.76
N LEU A 239 -3.80 -3.51 0.76
CA LEU A 239 -4.46 -3.98 1.98
C LEU A 239 -3.58 -4.98 2.75
N GLU A 240 -2.94 -5.95 2.07
CA GLU A 240 -1.99 -6.87 2.70
C GLU A 240 -0.80 -6.11 3.30
N ARG A 241 -0.31 -5.08 2.61
CA ARG A 241 0.80 -4.25 3.11
C ARG A 241 0.43 -3.50 4.39
N TYR A 242 -0.73 -2.86 4.41
CA TYR A 242 -1.22 -2.17 5.60
C TYR A 242 -1.47 -3.15 6.75
N PHE A 243 -2.11 -4.31 6.47
CA PHE A 243 -2.31 -5.38 7.44
C PHE A 243 -0.99 -5.85 8.09
N ARG A 244 0.07 -6.04 7.29
CA ARG A 244 1.39 -6.43 7.81
C ARG A 244 2.05 -5.34 8.62
N LEU A 245 1.87 -4.07 8.25
CA LEU A 245 2.36 -2.93 9.03
C LEU A 245 1.67 -2.84 10.39
N ILE A 246 0.35 -3.14 10.48
CA ILE A 246 -0.35 -3.22 11.78
C ILE A 246 0.26 -4.32 12.65
N ALA A 247 0.44 -5.53 12.09
CA ALA A 247 1.08 -6.63 12.82
C ALA A 247 2.51 -6.27 13.29
N PHE A 248 3.27 -5.59 12.45
CA PHE A 248 4.64 -5.17 12.77
C PHE A 248 4.67 -4.08 13.85
N ALA A 249 3.78 -3.09 13.79
CA ALA A 249 3.63 -2.08 14.83
C ALA A 249 3.26 -2.72 16.18
N ALA A 250 2.33 -3.68 16.20
CA ALA A 250 1.98 -4.43 17.40
C ALA A 250 3.17 -5.23 17.97
N TYR A 251 3.98 -5.86 17.10
CA TYR A 251 5.22 -6.53 17.49
C TYR A 251 6.20 -5.57 18.16
N LEU A 252 6.49 -4.43 17.51
CA LEU A 252 7.38 -3.40 18.05
C LEU A 252 6.88 -2.86 19.41
N GLY A 253 5.56 -2.67 19.54
CA GLY A 253 4.94 -2.23 20.78
C GLY A 253 4.82 -3.30 21.87
N SER A 254 5.32 -4.53 21.66
CA SER A 254 5.24 -5.64 22.62
C SER A 254 6.59 -5.92 23.29
N GLU A 255 6.59 -6.71 24.36
CA GLU A 255 7.81 -7.18 25.05
C GLU A 255 8.74 -7.99 24.13
N ALA A 256 8.20 -8.58 23.06
CA ALA A 256 8.97 -9.39 22.12
C ALA A 256 10.08 -8.59 21.41
N PHE A 257 9.96 -7.25 21.33
CA PHE A 257 10.98 -6.40 20.72
C PHE A 257 12.02 -5.88 21.73
N ASP A 258 11.81 -6.03 23.04
CA ASP A 258 12.67 -5.43 24.08
C ASP A 258 14.11 -5.97 24.00
N GLY A 259 14.26 -7.28 23.77
CA GLY A 259 15.57 -7.93 23.60
C GLY A 259 16.20 -7.77 22.21
N PHE A 260 15.51 -7.13 21.25
CA PHE A 260 15.97 -7.08 19.86
C PHE A 260 17.31 -6.34 19.70
N CYS A 261 17.58 -5.36 20.55
CA CYS A 261 18.80 -4.54 20.54
C CYS A 261 19.84 -4.95 21.61
N GLY A 262 19.55 -5.93 22.48
CA GLY A 262 20.42 -6.32 23.60
C GLY A 262 21.40 -7.46 23.28
N GLU A 263 22.47 -7.58 24.07
CA GLU A 263 23.39 -8.72 24.12
C GLU A 263 22.92 -9.73 25.20
N GLY A 264 21.77 -10.39 25.00
CA GLY A 264 21.29 -11.44 25.93
C GLY A 264 19.79 -11.77 25.79
N GLU A 265 19.50 -13.07 25.93
CA GLU A 265 18.20 -13.78 25.86
C GLU A 265 17.38 -13.67 24.56
N SER A 266 16.69 -14.77 24.23
CA SER A 266 16.19 -15.11 22.88
C SER A 266 15.57 -13.94 22.12
N LYS A 267 16.30 -13.41 21.13
CA LYS A 267 15.83 -12.38 20.20
C LYS A 267 14.65 -12.92 19.39
N VAL A 268 13.42 -12.56 19.77
CA VAL A 268 12.24 -12.95 19.00
C VAL A 268 12.14 -12.02 17.80
N SER A 269 12.52 -12.49 16.62
CA SER A 269 12.33 -11.74 15.38
C SER A 269 10.84 -11.60 15.03
N PHE A 270 10.46 -10.59 14.25
CA PHE A 270 9.10 -10.43 13.75
C PHE A 270 8.65 -11.66 12.96
N LYS A 271 9.55 -12.27 12.16
CA LYS A 271 9.24 -13.53 11.46
C LYS A 271 8.84 -14.64 12.42
N ASN A 272 9.57 -14.84 13.51
CA ASN A 272 9.28 -15.90 14.47
C ASN A 272 8.04 -15.58 15.30
N TRP A 273 7.91 -14.33 15.75
CA TRP A 273 6.75 -13.82 16.47
C TRP A 273 5.45 -13.98 15.68
N LEU A 274 5.48 -13.69 14.38
CA LEU A 274 4.33 -13.83 13.50
C LEU A 274 4.04 -15.30 13.13
N HIS A 275 5.04 -16.18 13.13
CA HIS A 275 4.84 -17.62 12.90
C HIS A 275 4.07 -18.29 14.03
N GLN A 276 4.23 -17.81 15.26
CA GLN A 276 3.50 -18.31 16.44
C GLN A 276 2.02 -17.89 16.46
N ARG A 277 1.53 -17.18 15.43
CA ARG A 277 0.18 -16.60 15.34
C ARG A 277 -0.52 -17.03 14.05
N PRO A 278 -0.96 -18.31 13.95
CA PRO A 278 -1.58 -18.84 12.74
C PRO A 278 -2.87 -18.11 12.34
N GLU A 279 -3.60 -17.51 13.27
CA GLU A 279 -4.80 -16.71 13.05
C GLU A 279 -4.48 -15.46 12.20
N VAL A 280 -3.35 -14.81 12.48
CA VAL A 280 -2.87 -13.66 11.71
C VAL A 280 -2.47 -14.10 10.29
N GLN A 281 -1.88 -15.28 10.14
CA GLN A 281 -1.60 -15.85 8.82
C GLN A 281 -2.88 -16.17 8.05
N ALA A 282 -3.90 -16.74 8.71
CA ALA A 282 -5.19 -17.03 8.11
C ALA A 282 -5.90 -15.75 7.64
N MET A 283 -5.88 -14.71 8.47
CA MET A 283 -6.39 -13.37 8.12
C MET A 283 -5.68 -12.81 6.87
N LYS A 284 -4.34 -12.86 6.82
CA LYS A 284 -3.56 -12.47 5.63
C LYS A 284 -3.94 -13.29 4.40
N TRP A 285 -4.06 -14.61 4.52
CA TRP A 285 -4.44 -15.49 3.41
C TRP A 285 -5.85 -15.17 2.88
N SER A 286 -6.77 -14.73 3.74
CA SER A 286 -8.11 -14.31 3.32
C SER A 286 -8.09 -13.13 2.34
N ILE A 287 -7.15 -12.18 2.51
CA ILE A 287 -6.93 -11.06 1.58
C ILE A 287 -6.58 -11.58 0.19
N ARG A 288 -5.69 -12.57 0.10
CA ARG A 288 -5.19 -13.11 -1.18
C ARG A 288 -6.19 -14.03 -1.87
N LEU A 289 -6.90 -14.87 -1.10
CA LEU A 289 -7.81 -15.88 -1.65
C LEU A 289 -9.15 -15.27 -2.06
N ARG A 290 -9.67 -14.29 -1.32
CA ARG A 290 -10.98 -13.69 -1.58
C ARG A 290 -10.96 -12.17 -1.41
N PRO A 291 -10.14 -11.45 -2.18
CA PRO A 291 -10.01 -10.00 -2.04
C PRO A 291 -11.34 -9.26 -2.23
N GLY A 292 -12.23 -9.74 -3.09
CA GLY A 292 -13.54 -9.12 -3.32
C GLY A 292 -14.37 -8.89 -2.05
N ARG A 293 -14.22 -9.73 -1.02
CA ARG A 293 -14.95 -9.58 0.26
C ARG A 293 -14.66 -8.26 0.98
N PHE A 294 -13.49 -7.66 0.74
CA PHE A 294 -13.08 -6.41 1.40
C PHE A 294 -13.34 -5.18 0.52
N PHE A 295 -13.58 -5.39 -0.78
CA PHE A 295 -13.67 -4.34 -1.78
C PHE A 295 -15.09 -4.16 -2.32
N THR A 296 -15.95 -5.18 -2.30
CA THR A 296 -17.32 -5.08 -2.81
C THR A 296 -18.18 -4.13 -1.96
N VAL A 297 -18.92 -3.24 -2.63
CA VAL A 297 -20.02 -2.47 -2.02
C VAL A 297 -21.28 -3.35 -2.02
N PRO A 298 -21.94 -3.57 -0.86
CA PRO A 298 -23.25 -4.23 -0.81
C PRO A 298 -24.25 -3.57 -1.76
N GLU A 299 -25.09 -4.37 -2.43
CA GLU A 299 -26.04 -3.89 -3.45
C GLU A 299 -26.91 -2.73 -2.95
N GLU A 300 -27.34 -2.81 -1.69
CA GLU A 300 -28.16 -1.83 -0.97
C GLU A 300 -27.53 -0.45 -0.83
N LEU A 301 -26.19 -0.37 -0.90
CA LEU A 301 -25.41 0.86 -0.74
C LEU A 301 -24.90 1.42 -2.07
N ARG A 302 -25.16 0.75 -3.20
CA ARG A 302 -24.83 1.31 -4.52
C ARG A 302 -25.74 2.49 -4.82
N ALA A 303 -25.15 3.56 -5.34
CA ALA A 303 -25.93 4.72 -5.74
C ALA A 303 -26.95 4.32 -6.82
N PRO A 304 -28.20 4.81 -6.78
CA PRO A 304 -29.22 4.49 -7.78
C PRO A 304 -28.78 4.76 -9.23
N GLN A 305 -27.86 5.71 -9.44
CA GLN A 305 -27.32 6.03 -10.76
C GLN A 305 -26.33 4.97 -11.30
N GLU A 306 -25.67 4.17 -10.44
CA GLU A 306 -24.74 3.11 -10.89
C GLU A 306 -25.44 1.79 -11.22
N SER A 307 -26.61 1.54 -10.64
CA SER A 307 -27.46 0.36 -10.92
C SER A 307 -28.43 0.57 -12.09
N GLN A 308 -28.64 1.81 -12.53
CA GLN A 308 -29.69 2.15 -13.51
C GLN A 308 -29.30 2.03 -14.98
N HIS A 309 -28.05 1.79 -15.36
CA HIS A 309 -27.66 1.91 -16.78
C HIS A 309 -27.17 0.63 -17.47
N GLY A 310 -26.73 -0.39 -16.73
CA GLY A 310 -26.21 -1.64 -17.32
C GLY A 310 -27.13 -2.83 -17.09
N ASP A 311 -27.15 -3.32 -15.86
CA ASP A 311 -27.75 -4.62 -15.54
C ASP A 311 -29.28 -4.58 -15.44
N ALA A 312 -29.88 -3.57 -14.81
CA ALA A 312 -31.34 -3.46 -14.73
C ALA A 312 -31.99 -3.23 -16.11
N VAL A 313 -31.32 -2.46 -16.98
CA VAL A 313 -31.73 -2.23 -18.37
C VAL A 313 -31.57 -3.53 -19.17
N MET A 314 -30.42 -4.20 -19.06
CA MET A 314 -30.20 -5.49 -19.71
C MET A 314 -31.23 -6.54 -19.28
N GLU A 315 -31.51 -6.64 -17.98
CA GLU A 315 -32.48 -7.58 -17.43
C GLU A 315 -33.91 -7.27 -17.89
N ALA A 316 -34.29 -5.99 -17.95
CA ALA A 316 -35.58 -5.57 -18.52
C ALA A 316 -35.68 -5.91 -20.02
N PHE A 317 -34.63 -5.67 -20.80
CA PHE A 317 -34.58 -6.01 -22.22
C PHE A 317 -34.64 -7.53 -22.44
N VAL A 318 -33.89 -8.32 -21.68
CA VAL A 318 -33.89 -9.79 -21.76
C VAL A 318 -35.24 -10.36 -21.34
N LYS A 319 -35.88 -9.82 -20.29
CA LYS A 319 -37.24 -10.22 -19.86
C LYS A 319 -38.33 -9.84 -20.88
N GLY A 320 -38.13 -8.76 -21.63
CA GLY A 320 -39.04 -8.29 -22.68
C GLY A 320 -38.92 -9.05 -24.02
N ARG A 321 -37.92 -9.93 -24.19
CA ARG A 321 -37.75 -10.72 -25.42
C ARG A 321 -38.81 -11.83 -25.53
N SER A 322 -39.49 -11.86 -26.66
CA SER A 322 -40.52 -12.85 -27.02
C SER A 322 -40.25 -13.55 -28.36
N GLY A 323 -39.08 -13.35 -28.96
CA GLY A 323 -38.73 -13.95 -30.24
C GLY A 323 -38.52 -15.46 -30.14
N SER A 324 -38.76 -16.17 -31.25
CA SER A 324 -38.55 -17.63 -31.35
C SER A 324 -37.08 -18.06 -31.29
N VAL A 325 -36.15 -17.15 -31.62
CA VAL A 325 -34.69 -17.39 -31.61
C VAL A 325 -33.99 -16.60 -30.50
N LEU A 326 -34.37 -15.32 -30.29
CA LEU A 326 -33.90 -14.51 -29.17
C LEU A 326 -35.01 -14.45 -28.10
N GLY A 327 -35.00 -15.43 -27.20
CA GLY A 327 -35.94 -15.53 -26.09
C GLY A 327 -35.36 -15.03 -24.76
N LYS A 328 -36.12 -15.22 -23.67
CA LYS A 328 -35.74 -14.82 -22.29
C LYS A 328 -34.47 -15.50 -21.76
N GLY A 329 -34.09 -16.64 -22.33
CA GLY A 329 -32.85 -17.39 -22.00
C GLY A 329 -31.71 -17.19 -23.00
N SER A 330 -31.84 -16.26 -23.97
CA SER A 330 -30.84 -16.09 -25.03
C SER A 330 -29.87 -14.94 -24.71
N ILE A 331 -28.57 -15.22 -24.72
CA ILE A 331 -27.49 -14.24 -24.65
C ILE A 331 -26.83 -14.10 -26.03
N LEU A 332 -26.63 -12.86 -26.48
CA LEU A 332 -25.81 -12.56 -27.64
C LEU A 332 -24.38 -12.31 -27.17
N LYS A 333 -23.44 -13.09 -27.68
CA LYS A 333 -22.02 -12.91 -27.40
C LYS A 333 -21.30 -12.54 -28.69
N MET A 334 -20.66 -11.38 -28.68
CA MET A 334 -19.85 -10.90 -29.78
C MET A 334 -18.45 -11.51 -29.68
N TYR A 335 -17.93 -11.99 -30.81
CA TYR A 335 -16.57 -12.51 -30.91
C TYR A 335 -15.80 -11.69 -31.94
N PHE A 336 -14.60 -11.27 -31.54
CA PHE A 336 -13.61 -10.75 -32.48
C PHE A 336 -12.73 -11.91 -32.94
N PHE A 337 -12.77 -12.21 -34.23
CA PHE A 337 -11.84 -13.12 -34.87
C PHE A 337 -10.74 -12.30 -35.55
N PRO A 338 -9.51 -12.33 -35.04
CA PRO A 338 -8.38 -11.73 -35.75
C PRO A 338 -7.88 -12.75 -36.78
N GLU A 339 -8.32 -12.69 -38.03
CA GLU A 339 -7.64 -13.46 -39.08
C GLU A 339 -7.31 -12.67 -40.35
N GLY A 340 -6.02 -12.83 -40.70
CA GLY A 340 -5.42 -12.84 -42.03
C GLY A 340 -6.14 -12.14 -43.18
N LYS A 341 -5.58 -10.99 -43.58
CA LYS A 341 -5.70 -10.38 -44.92
C LYS A 341 -7.11 -9.99 -45.39
N ALA A 342 -8.05 -9.70 -44.48
CA ALA A 342 -9.25 -8.93 -44.83
C ALA A 342 -9.15 -7.50 -44.29
N THR A 343 -9.56 -6.51 -45.09
CA THR A 343 -9.39 -5.07 -44.84
C THR A 343 -10.32 -4.47 -43.78
N HIS A 344 -11.25 -5.26 -43.21
CA HIS A 344 -12.08 -4.85 -42.07
C HIS A 344 -12.31 -6.02 -41.09
N PRO A 345 -12.31 -5.76 -39.77
CA PRO A 345 -12.64 -6.79 -38.78
C PRO A 345 -14.08 -7.26 -38.97
N MET A 346 -14.30 -8.57 -39.09
CA MET A 346 -15.64 -9.15 -39.09
C MET A 346 -16.14 -9.30 -37.66
N GLU A 347 -17.22 -8.59 -37.33
CA GLU A 347 -17.94 -8.76 -36.08
C GLU A 347 -18.96 -9.90 -36.23
N THR A 348 -18.71 -11.01 -35.53
CA THR A 348 -19.63 -12.16 -35.54
C THR A 348 -20.36 -12.24 -34.20
N TYR A 349 -21.69 -12.21 -34.25
CA TYR A 349 -22.55 -12.40 -33.09
C TYR A 349 -23.02 -13.86 -33.02
N MET A 350 -22.75 -14.52 -31.90
CA MET A 350 -23.25 -15.86 -31.62
C MET A 350 -24.38 -15.81 -30.60
N ILE A 351 -25.47 -16.50 -30.89
CA ILE A 351 -26.59 -16.67 -29.97
C ILE A 351 -26.29 -17.88 -29.09
N ILE A 352 -26.28 -17.68 -27.78
CA ILE A 352 -26.11 -18.72 -26.78
C ILE A 352 -27.42 -18.84 -26.01
N HIS A 353 -28.02 -20.03 -26.00
CA HIS A 353 -29.16 -20.33 -25.15
C HIS A 353 -28.64 -20.85 -23.80
N LEU A 354 -29.03 -20.20 -22.71
CA LEU A 354 -28.73 -20.59 -21.34
C LEU A 354 -29.65 -21.70 -20.83
#